data_AF-A0AA38P4E6-F1
#
_entry.id   AF-A0AA38P4E6-F1
#
_cell.length_a   1.000
_cell.length_b   1.000
_cell.length_c   1.000
_cell.angle_alpha   90.00
_cell.angle_beta   90.00
_cell.angle_gamma   90.00
#
_symmetry.space_group_name_H-M   'P 1'
#
loop_
_entity.id
_entity.type
_entity.pdbx_description
1 polymer ?
#
loop_
_entity_poly.entity_id
_entity_poly.type
_entity_poly.pdbx_seq_one_letter_code
_entity_poly.pdbx_strand_id
1 'polypeptide(L)'
;MPIGRSSQEWHVIGLTLRTRHSLIEKLLLSASSFPKLEILTLDLESQQGMFDIEDLSSVLAQFSSLRVMYLKDILRQLPSGSEIEDLISPNQHTTHTLHELRVRVERELWALTSYMAKKVRSLDSIYIEDAGYGYEDEYTIQLWGFKGWLHVLNSERAIGGTLATEHI
;
A
#
# COMPACT_ATOMS: atom_id res chain seq x y z
N MET A 1 49.48 10.46 2.96
CA MET A 1 48.15 10.75 2.37
C MET A 1 48.13 10.28 0.93
N PRO A 2 47.01 9.81 0.35
CA PRO A 2 45.67 9.68 0.92
C PRO A 2 45.21 8.23 1.17
N ILE A 3 44.08 8.14 1.86
CA ILE A 3 43.40 6.97 2.43
C ILE A 3 42.57 6.30 1.33
N GLY A 4 42.87 5.05 1.00
CA GLY A 4 42.16 4.27 -0.01
C GLY A 4 41.41 3.10 0.60
N ARG A 5 40.46 3.36 1.50
CA ARG A 5 39.36 2.42 1.71
C ARG A 5 38.18 3.02 0.96
N SER A 6 38.00 2.61 -0.30
CA SER A 6 36.69 2.68 -0.93
C SER A 6 35.77 1.82 -0.09
N SER A 7 35.13 2.41 0.93
CA SER A 7 33.97 1.80 1.54
C SER A 7 33.02 1.56 0.38
N GLN A 8 32.84 0.29 0.00
CA GLN A 8 31.76 -0.06 -0.91
C GLN A 8 30.49 0.39 -0.19
N GLU A 9 29.96 1.52 -0.63
CA GLU A 9 28.70 2.03 -0.14
C GLU A 9 27.66 1.01 -0.59
N TRP A 10 27.15 0.22 0.37
CA TRP A 10 26.17 -0.81 0.07
C TRP A 10 24.94 -0.13 -0.52
N HIS A 11 24.63 -0.45 -1.77
CA HIS A 11 23.46 0.08 -2.45
C HIS A 11 22.26 -0.84 -2.20
N VAL A 12 21.30 -0.36 -1.41
CA VAL A 12 20.04 -1.06 -1.17
C VAL A 12 19.05 -0.69 -2.26
N ILE A 13 18.76 -1.64 -3.15
CA ILE A 13 17.80 -1.47 -4.25
C ILE A 13 16.38 -1.69 -3.76
N GLY A 14 16.18 -2.66 -2.86
CA GLY A 14 14.86 -3.08 -2.39
C GLY A 14 14.79 -3.28 -0.88
N LEU A 15 13.65 -2.92 -0.30
CA LEU A 15 13.34 -3.09 1.11
C LEU A 15 11.90 -3.59 1.29
N THR A 16 11.72 -4.59 2.15
CA THR A 16 10.39 -5.01 2.61
C THR A 16 10.23 -4.60 4.06
N LEU A 17 9.26 -3.74 4.33
CA LEU A 17 8.87 -3.33 5.66
C LEU A 17 7.58 -4.05 6.02
N ARG A 18 7.71 -5.02 6.92
CA ARG A 18 6.58 -5.71 7.53
C ARG A 18 6.30 -5.10 8.90
N THR A 19 5.10 -4.56 9.09
CA THR A 19 4.83 -3.80 10.30
C THR A 19 3.38 -3.83 10.74
N ARG A 20 3.19 -3.98 12.05
CA ARG A 20 1.90 -3.82 12.75
C ARG A 20 1.69 -2.41 13.29
N HIS A 21 2.79 -1.72 13.63
CA HIS A 21 2.75 -0.41 14.28
C HIS A 21 3.93 0.45 13.83
N SER A 22 3.81 1.76 14.02
CA SER A 22 4.90 2.72 13.78
C SER A 22 5.43 2.71 12.33
N LEU A 23 4.52 2.61 11.36
CA LEU A 23 4.88 2.61 9.93
C LEU A 23 5.67 3.87 9.56
N ILE A 24 5.18 5.04 9.99
CA ILE A 24 5.75 6.34 9.66
C ILE A 24 7.18 6.46 10.22
N GLU A 25 7.42 6.07 11.48
CA GLU A 25 8.74 6.13 12.09
C GLU A 25 9.73 5.17 11.40
N LYS A 26 9.28 3.96 11.05
CA LYS A 26 10.11 2.98 10.32
C LYS A 26 10.45 3.47 8.92
N LEU A 27 9.50 4.15 8.25
CA LEU A 27 9.75 4.76 6.95
C LEU A 27 10.71 5.93 7.04
N LEU A 28 10.61 6.80 8.05
CA LEU A 28 11.56 7.90 8.29
C LEU A 28 12.98 7.35 8.52
N LEU A 29 13.10 6.32 9.35
CA LEU A 29 14.39 5.64 9.57
C LEU A 29 14.94 5.02 8.28
N SER A 30 14.08 4.40 7.49
CA SER A 30 14.46 3.80 6.21
C SER A 30 14.87 4.86 5.18
N ALA A 31 14.17 5.99 5.10
CA ALA A 31 14.48 7.08 4.19
C ALA A 31 15.82 7.76 4.53
N SER A 32 16.10 7.95 5.82
CA SER A 32 17.38 8.49 6.28
C SER A 32 18.55 7.53 6.05
N SER A 33 18.32 6.21 6.15
CA SER A 33 19.35 5.19 5.96
C SER A 33 19.59 4.85 4.49
N PHE A 34 18.52 4.83 3.69
CA PHE A 34 18.51 4.38 2.30
C PHE A 34 17.73 5.36 1.39
N PRO A 35 18.17 6.63 1.25
CA PRO A 35 17.43 7.64 0.50
C PRO A 35 17.32 7.37 -1.01
N LYS A 36 18.17 6.47 -1.54
CA LYS A 36 18.19 6.04 -2.95
C LYS A 36 17.52 4.67 -3.17
N LEU A 37 16.71 4.21 -2.23
CA LEU A 37 15.92 2.98 -2.39
C LEU A 37 15.03 3.08 -3.65
N GLU A 38 15.05 2.05 -4.49
CA GLU A 38 14.25 2.01 -5.73
C GLU A 38 12.92 1.25 -5.55
N ILE A 39 12.91 0.24 -4.69
CA ILE A 39 11.79 -0.67 -4.50
C ILE A 39 11.43 -0.75 -3.01
N LEU A 40 10.18 -0.45 -2.68
CA LEU A 40 9.68 -0.55 -1.32
C LEU A 40 8.42 -1.44 -1.28
N THR A 41 8.45 -2.46 -0.42
CA THR A 41 7.27 -3.27 -0.10
C THR A 41 6.79 -2.91 1.29
N LEU A 42 5.52 -2.54 1.42
CA LEU A 42 4.82 -2.34 2.68
C LEU A 42 3.87 -3.51 2.88
N ASP A 43 4.18 -4.33 3.88
CA ASP A 43 3.36 -5.46 4.34
C ASP A 43 2.75 -5.05 5.68
N LEU A 44 1.50 -4.59 5.60
CA LEU A 44 0.78 -3.99 6.72
C LEU A 44 -0.02 -5.09 7.41
N GLU A 45 0.70 -5.92 8.17
CA GLU A 45 0.12 -7.02 8.91
C GLU A 45 -1.16 -6.57 9.64
N SER A 46 -2.20 -7.41 9.60
CA SER A 46 -3.51 -7.16 10.17
C SER A 46 -3.44 -6.94 11.69
N GLN A 47 -3.13 -5.71 12.11
CA GLN A 47 -3.51 -5.00 13.34
C GLN A 47 -2.58 -3.79 13.58
N GLN A 48 -2.99 -2.59 13.14
CA GLN A 48 -3.45 -1.46 13.99
C GLN A 48 -3.26 -0.08 13.33
N GLY A 49 -4.36 0.70 13.31
CA GLY A 49 -4.37 2.16 13.28
C GLY A 49 -4.38 2.78 11.89
N MET A 50 -5.48 3.45 11.54
CA MET A 50 -5.50 4.34 10.36
C MET A 50 -4.36 5.34 10.46
N PHE A 51 -3.51 5.38 9.44
CA PHE A 51 -2.53 6.46 9.28
C PHE A 51 -3.06 7.50 8.31
N ASP A 52 -2.57 8.73 8.48
CA ASP A 52 -2.86 9.78 7.53
C ASP A 52 -2.13 9.49 6.21
N ILE A 53 -2.89 9.46 5.11
CA ILE A 53 -2.39 9.29 3.75
C ILE A 53 -1.42 10.42 3.39
N GLU A 54 -1.64 11.63 3.91
CA GLU A 54 -0.76 12.78 3.72
C GLU A 54 0.60 12.55 4.37
N ASP A 55 0.63 12.04 5.60
CA ASP A 55 1.86 11.72 6.32
C ASP A 55 2.63 10.60 5.61
N LEU A 56 1.95 9.52 5.24
CA LEU A 56 2.55 8.41 4.52
C LEU A 56 3.20 8.91 3.21
N SER A 57 2.45 9.66 2.41
CA SER A 57 2.94 10.19 1.13
C SER A 57 4.10 11.17 1.30
N SER A 58 4.08 11.96 2.38
CA SER A 58 5.15 12.92 2.69
C SER A 58 6.44 12.22 3.09
N VAL A 59 6.37 11.12 3.85
CA VAL A 59 7.56 10.33 4.18
C VAL A 59 8.06 9.57 2.95
N LEU A 60 7.17 8.99 2.14
CA LEU A 60 7.55 8.31 0.91
C LEU A 60 8.26 9.25 -0.09
N ALA A 61 7.89 10.53 -0.11
CA ALA A 61 8.53 11.52 -0.97
C ALA A 61 10.00 11.81 -0.60
N GLN A 62 10.46 11.37 0.59
CA GLN A 62 11.87 11.51 1.00
C GLN A 62 12.78 10.50 0.28
N PHE A 63 12.22 9.42 -0.29
CA PHE A 63 12.98 8.49 -1.11
C PHE A 63 13.17 9.05 -2.53
N SER A 64 14.33 9.67 -2.74
CA SER A 64 14.69 10.35 -4.00
C SER A 64 14.63 9.46 -5.25
N SER A 65 14.78 8.14 -5.09
CA SER A 65 14.86 7.17 -6.20
C SER A 65 13.76 6.12 -6.15
N LEU A 66 12.72 6.27 -5.31
CA LEU A 66 11.66 5.26 -5.19
C LEU A 66 10.81 5.19 -6.45
N ARG A 67 10.92 4.09 -7.19
CA ARG A 67 10.24 3.87 -8.48
C ARG A 67 9.10 2.86 -8.37
N VAL A 68 9.24 1.86 -7.52
CA VAL A 68 8.27 0.77 -7.40
C VAL A 68 7.83 0.63 -5.96
N MET A 69 6.52 0.65 -5.75
CA MET A 69 5.91 0.33 -4.47
C MET A 69 5.06 -0.94 -4.56
N TYR A 70 5.15 -1.78 -3.54
CA TYR A 70 4.23 -2.89 -3.32
C TYR A 70 3.46 -2.59 -2.05
N LEU A 71 2.14 -2.52 -2.14
CA LEU A 71 1.24 -2.29 -1.02
C LEU A 71 0.47 -3.58 -0.76
N LYS A 72 0.68 -4.15 0.42
CA LYS A 72 -0.07 -5.31 0.90
C LYS A 72 -0.89 -4.95 2.13
N ASP A 73 -2.13 -5.42 2.15
CA ASP A 73 -3.06 -5.22 3.28
C ASP A 73 -3.28 -3.73 3.65
N ILE A 74 -3.26 -2.86 2.64
CA ILE A 74 -3.45 -1.41 2.73
C ILE A 74 -4.90 -1.01 3.00
N LEU A 75 -5.88 -1.83 2.62
CA LEU A 75 -7.29 -1.48 2.64
C LEU A 75 -7.85 -1.31 4.04
N ARG A 76 -7.34 -2.08 5.01
CA ARG A 76 -7.66 -1.90 6.44
C ARG A 76 -7.24 -0.53 6.99
N GLN A 77 -6.36 0.17 6.27
CA GLN A 77 -5.82 1.47 6.67
C GLN A 77 -6.60 2.63 6.06
N LEU A 78 -7.48 2.34 5.09
CA LEU A 78 -8.34 3.33 4.48
C LEU A 78 -9.56 3.63 5.36
N PRO A 79 -10.21 4.79 5.20
CA PRO A 79 -11.46 5.11 5.89
C PRO A 79 -12.56 4.06 5.66
N SER A 80 -12.67 3.49 4.46
CA SER A 80 -13.59 2.36 4.23
C SER A 80 -13.16 1.06 4.90
N GLY A 81 -11.91 0.95 5.35
CA GLY A 81 -11.37 -0.24 6.02
C GLY A 81 -12.08 -0.60 7.31
N SER A 82 -12.51 0.38 8.10
CA SER A 82 -13.30 0.11 9.32
C SER A 82 -14.71 -0.39 8.98
N GLU A 83 -15.32 0.15 7.93
CA GLU A 83 -16.64 -0.32 7.47
C GLU A 83 -16.56 -1.73 6.87
N ILE A 84 -15.43 -2.09 6.25
CA ILE A 84 -15.14 -3.46 5.81
C ILE A 84 -15.15 -4.42 7.01
N GLU A 85 -14.51 -4.05 8.13
CA GLU A 85 -14.46 -4.88 9.35
C GLU A 85 -15.85 -5.07 9.98
N ASP A 86 -16.70 -4.04 9.94
CA ASP A 86 -18.09 -4.13 10.40
C ASP A 86 -18.94 -5.04 9.49
N LEU A 87 -18.67 -4.99 8.18
CA LEU A 87 -19.32 -5.80 7.15
C LEU A 87 -18.78 -7.24 7.05
N ILE A 88 -17.83 -7.63 7.90
CA ILE A 88 -17.33 -9.01 8.01
C ILE A 88 -18.15 -9.83 9.04
N SER A 89 -19.14 -9.20 9.70
CA SER A 89 -20.04 -9.90 10.63
C SER A 89 -21.07 -10.78 9.91
N PRO A 90 -21.16 -12.10 10.22
CA PRO A 90 -21.76 -13.14 9.38
C PRO A 90 -23.27 -13.08 9.10
N ASN A 91 -23.99 -12.07 9.59
CA ASN A 91 -25.47 -12.11 9.63
C ASN A 91 -26.20 -11.18 8.64
N GLN A 92 -25.51 -10.44 7.74
CA GLN A 92 -26.17 -9.37 6.96
C GLN A 92 -25.70 -9.18 5.50
N HIS A 93 -25.15 -10.19 4.83
CA HIS A 93 -24.62 -9.97 3.48
C HIS A 93 -25.65 -10.26 2.39
N THR A 94 -26.06 -9.21 1.67
CA THR A 94 -26.60 -9.36 0.32
C THR A 94 -25.49 -9.11 -0.69
N THR A 95 -25.50 -9.80 -1.83
CA THR A 95 -24.56 -9.60 -2.95
C THR A 95 -24.44 -8.13 -3.37
N HIS A 96 -25.52 -7.35 -3.17
CA HIS A 96 -25.57 -5.92 -3.43
C HIS A 96 -24.63 -5.11 -2.53
N THR A 97 -24.63 -5.37 -1.22
CA THR A 97 -23.80 -4.66 -0.23
C THR A 97 -22.31 -4.89 -0.47
N LEU A 98 -21.92 -6.12 -0.83
CA LEU A 98 -20.52 -6.44 -1.16
C LEU A 98 -20.06 -5.74 -2.46
N HIS A 99 -20.95 -5.61 -3.45
CA HIS A 99 -20.65 -4.90 -4.68
C HIS A 99 -20.45 -3.39 -4.43
N GLU A 100 -21.33 -2.75 -3.65
CA GLU A 100 -21.21 -1.33 -3.31
C GLU A 100 -19.93 -1.03 -2.53
N LEU A 101 -19.61 -1.87 -1.55
CA LEU A 101 -18.37 -1.77 -0.78
C LEU A 101 -17.15 -1.87 -1.70
N ARG A 102 -17.13 -2.85 -2.59
CA ARG A 102 -16.05 -3.03 -3.57
C ARG A 102 -15.85 -1.78 -4.43
N VAL A 103 -16.92 -1.22 -4.98
CA VAL A 103 -16.84 -0.01 -5.83
C VAL A 103 -16.27 1.18 -5.05
N ARG A 104 -16.64 1.31 -3.77
CA ARG A 104 -16.10 2.35 -2.88
C ARG A 104 -14.62 2.13 -2.58
N VAL A 105 -14.24 0.92 -2.20
CA VAL A 105 -12.86 0.52 -1.88
C VAL A 105 -11.94 0.73 -3.08
N GLU A 106 -12.38 0.29 -4.26
CA GLU A 106 -11.65 0.51 -5.51
C GLU A 106 -11.43 2.01 -5.76
N ARG A 107 -12.46 2.85 -5.59
CA ARG A 107 -12.35 4.31 -5.72
C ARG A 107 -11.34 4.90 -4.74
N GLU A 108 -11.33 4.45 -3.49
CA GLU A 108 -10.37 4.93 -2.48
C GLU A 108 -8.94 4.49 -2.81
N LEU A 109 -8.73 3.27 -3.32
CA LEU A 109 -7.42 2.83 -3.84
C LEU A 109 -6.94 3.71 -4.99
N TRP A 110 -7.81 4.03 -5.95
CA TRP A 110 -7.47 4.93 -7.05
C TRP A 110 -7.11 6.33 -6.55
N ALA A 111 -7.85 6.86 -5.58
CA ALA A 111 -7.56 8.16 -4.97
C ALA A 111 -6.22 8.15 -4.21
N LEU A 112 -5.99 7.12 -3.37
CA LEU A 112 -4.76 6.91 -2.61
C LEU A 112 -3.54 6.88 -3.54
N THR A 113 -3.57 5.99 -4.52
CA THR A 113 -2.44 5.75 -5.43
C THR A 113 -2.18 6.96 -6.32
N SER A 114 -3.22 7.66 -6.77
CA SER A 114 -3.08 8.93 -7.50
C SER A 114 -2.46 10.02 -6.63
N TYR A 115 -2.84 10.09 -5.36
CA TYR A 115 -2.27 11.05 -4.42
C TYR A 115 -0.78 10.76 -4.14
N MET A 116 -0.44 9.49 -3.88
CA MET A 116 0.94 9.04 -3.72
C MET A 116 1.77 9.38 -4.95
N ALA A 117 1.27 9.07 -6.16
CA ALA A 117 1.96 9.38 -7.41
C ALA A 117 2.27 10.88 -7.53
N LYS A 118 1.32 11.76 -7.22
CA LYS A 118 1.53 13.22 -7.28
C LYS A 118 2.59 13.70 -6.28
N LYS A 119 2.64 13.11 -5.09
CA LYS A 119 3.59 13.51 -4.02
C LYS A 119 4.99 12.91 -4.23
N VAL A 120 5.06 11.63 -4.54
CA VAL A 120 6.31 10.88 -4.76
C VAL A 120 6.66 10.95 -6.24
N ARG A 121 7.42 11.99 -6.63
CA ARG A 121 7.71 12.28 -8.05
C ARG A 121 8.57 11.23 -8.76
N SER A 122 9.33 10.45 -8.01
CA SER A 122 10.17 9.34 -8.51
C SER A 122 9.36 8.08 -8.82
N LEU A 123 8.10 7.99 -8.38
CA LEU A 123 7.30 6.77 -8.48
C LEU A 123 6.88 6.51 -9.94
N ASP A 124 7.07 5.26 -10.38
CA ASP A 124 6.69 4.78 -11.72
C ASP A 124 5.51 3.80 -11.64
N SER A 125 5.48 2.97 -10.60
CA SER A 125 4.48 1.90 -10.47
C SER A 125 4.17 1.54 -9.02
N ILE A 126 2.93 1.08 -8.82
CA ILE A 126 2.40 0.60 -7.56
C ILE A 126 1.73 -0.75 -7.84
N TYR A 127 2.13 -1.78 -7.11
CA TYR A 127 1.42 -3.04 -7.07
C TYR A 127 0.56 -3.11 -5.82
N ILE A 128 -0.70 -3.50 -5.99
CA ILE A 128 -1.64 -3.75 -4.90
C ILE A 128 -1.85 -5.26 -4.78
N GLU A 129 -1.81 -5.78 -3.57
CA GLU A 129 -2.29 -7.12 -3.22
C GLU A 129 -2.98 -7.06 -1.88
N ASP A 130 -4.29 -7.18 -1.89
CA ASP A 130 -5.12 -6.97 -0.71
C ASP A 130 -6.34 -7.87 -0.74
N ALA A 131 -6.80 -8.30 0.43
CA ALA A 131 -7.93 -9.20 0.56
C ALA A 131 -8.75 -8.90 1.83
N GLY A 132 -10.08 -8.90 1.65
CA GLY A 132 -11.03 -8.89 2.76
C GLY A 132 -11.34 -10.31 3.22
N TYR A 133 -11.27 -10.55 4.53
CA TYR A 133 -11.54 -11.87 5.11
C TYR A 133 -12.74 -11.81 6.06
N GLY A 134 -13.72 -12.68 5.83
CA GLY A 134 -14.87 -12.96 6.66
C GLY A 134 -14.61 -14.08 7.66
N TYR A 135 -15.47 -14.20 8.67
CA TYR A 135 -15.56 -15.41 9.50
C TYR A 135 -16.90 -16.10 9.25
N GLU A 136 -16.84 -17.36 8.82
CA GLU A 136 -18.00 -18.25 8.76
C GLU A 136 -17.71 -19.41 9.73
N ASP A 137 -18.42 -19.41 10.87
CA ASP A 137 -18.13 -20.25 12.04
C ASP A 137 -16.66 -20.13 12.53
N GLU A 138 -15.89 -21.23 12.47
CA GLU A 138 -14.47 -21.30 12.87
C GLU A 138 -13.51 -21.09 11.67
N TYR A 139 -14.02 -20.87 10.46
CA TYR A 139 -13.21 -20.75 9.25
C TYR A 139 -13.11 -19.30 8.79
N THR A 140 -11.89 -18.89 8.43
CA THR A 140 -11.66 -17.63 7.72
C THR A 140 -11.93 -17.83 6.23
N ILE A 141 -12.87 -17.07 5.69
CA ILE A 141 -13.21 -17.08 4.26
C ILE A 141 -12.75 -15.78 3.61
N GLN A 142 -12.17 -15.84 2.42
CA GLN A 142 -11.87 -14.62 1.66
C GLN A 142 -13.16 -14.13 0.99
N LEU A 143 -13.59 -12.92 1.30
CA LEU A 143 -14.82 -12.33 0.75
C LEU A 143 -14.58 -11.61 -0.57
N TRP A 144 -13.39 -11.03 -0.73
CA TRP A 144 -12.97 -10.31 -1.93
C TRP A 144 -11.45 -10.12 -1.94
N GLY A 145 -10.87 -9.85 -3.11
CA GLY A 145 -9.46 -9.49 -3.23
C GLY A 145 -9.22 -8.51 -4.37
N PHE A 146 -8.24 -7.61 -4.19
CA PHE A 146 -7.70 -6.76 -5.24
C PHE A 146 -6.23 -7.10 -5.46
N LYS A 147 -5.89 -7.36 -6.71
CA LYS A 147 -4.51 -7.64 -7.09
C LYS A 147 -4.18 -7.04 -8.44
N GLY A 148 -3.11 -6.27 -8.53
CA GLY A 148 -2.71 -5.75 -9.83
C GLY A 148 -1.70 -4.63 -9.81
N TRP A 149 -1.25 -4.30 -11.02
CA TRP A 149 -0.30 -3.23 -11.29
C TRP A 149 -1.03 -1.95 -11.70
N LEU A 150 -0.59 -0.88 -11.06
CA LEU A 150 -0.96 0.50 -11.34
C LEU A 150 0.30 1.26 -11.75
N HIS A 151 0.21 2.03 -12.82
CA HIS A 151 1.32 2.75 -13.41
C HIS A 151 1.04 4.25 -13.38
N VAL A 152 2.07 5.04 -13.11
CA VAL A 152 2.02 6.49 -13.25
C VAL A 152 2.02 6.83 -14.73
N LEU A 153 0.93 7.45 -15.17
CA LEU A 153 0.70 7.93 -16.52
C LEU A 153 0.97 9.44 -16.58
N ASN A 154 1.48 9.87 -17.72
CA ASN A 154 1.56 11.27 -18.17
C ASN A 154 2.25 12.27 -17.21
N SER A 155 2.31 13.53 -17.62
CA SER A 155 2.93 14.61 -16.86
C SER A 155 2.11 15.07 -15.65
N GLU A 156 0.80 14.80 -15.64
CA GLU A 156 -0.10 15.08 -14.52
C GLU A 156 -0.04 14.01 -13.42
N ARG A 157 0.73 12.93 -13.68
CA ARG A 157 0.95 11.81 -12.77
C ARG A 157 -0.36 11.14 -12.37
N ALA A 158 -1.25 10.99 -13.35
CA ALA A 158 -2.45 10.16 -13.20
C ALA A 158 -2.04 8.69 -12.99
N ILE A 159 -2.90 7.90 -12.34
CA ILE A 159 -2.69 6.45 -12.24
C ILE A 159 -3.60 5.73 -13.24
N GLY A 160 -3.05 4.73 -13.94
CA GLY A 160 -3.82 3.80 -14.78
C GLY A 160 -3.29 2.38 -14.65
N GLY A 161 -4.08 1.39 -15.05
CA GLY A 161 -3.71 -0.02 -14.92
C GLY A 161 -4.92 -0.91 -14.74
N THR A 162 -4.71 -2.09 -14.16
CA THR A 162 -5.79 -3.06 -13.94
C THR A 162 -5.63 -3.68 -12.56
N LEU A 163 -6.70 -3.58 -11.77
CA LEU A 163 -6.88 -4.35 -10.55
C LEU A 163 -7.77 -5.55 -10.90
N ALA A 164 -7.18 -6.75 -10.88
CA ALA A 164 -7.96 -7.97 -10.91
C ALA A 164 -8.72 -8.09 -9.60
N THR A 165 -10.00 -8.44 -9.71
CA THR A 165 -10.86 -8.69 -8.55
C THR A 165 -11.14 -10.16 -8.45
N GLU A 166 -10.72 -10.76 -7.34
CA GLU A 166 -10.96 -12.17 -7.04
C GLU A 166 -12.28 -12.31 -6.28
N HIS A 167 -13.14 -13.22 -6.73
CA HIS A 167 -14.41 -13.58 -6.13
C HIS A 167 -14.34 -15.02 -5.59
N ILE A 168 -14.94 -15.25 -4.43
CA ILE A 168 -15.36 -16.58 -3.96
C ILE A 168 -16.89 -16.58 -3.92
#